data_AF-A0A8C6R1Y6-F1
#
_entry.id   AF-A0A8C6R1Y6-F1
#
_cell.length_a   1.000
_cell.length_b   1.000
_cell.length_c   1.000
_cell.angle_alpha   90.00
_cell.angle_beta   90.00
_cell.angle_gamma   90.00
#
_symmetry.space_group_name_H-M   'P 1'
#
loop_
_entity.id
_entity.type
_entity.pdbx_description
1 polymer ?
#
loop_
_entity_poly.entity_id
_entity_poly.type
_entity_poly.pdbx_seq_one_letter_code
_entity_poly.pdbx_strand_id
1 'polypeptide(L)'
;MTKEESTKMKQELEAEYLAIFKKTVAMHEVFLCHVAAHPILRKDLNFHVFLEYNQDVKKLEDFFKNMVKSADGVIVSRVKDVDNFFEHERTFLSDYHTQVKDASAKSDRMIRSHKGGGDDCNRIGSSLYALGTQDSTDICKLGL
;
A
#
# COMPACT_ATOMS: atom_id res chain seq x y z
N MET A 1 3.72 36.20 -44.79
CA MET A 1 2.83 36.01 -43.62
C MET A 1 1.84 37.15 -43.58
N THR A 2 0.56 36.86 -43.82
CA THR A 2 -0.50 37.87 -43.70
C THR A 2 -0.80 38.13 -42.22
N LYS A 3 -1.36 39.30 -41.90
CA LYS A 3 -1.78 39.62 -40.51
C LYS A 3 -2.76 38.56 -39.96
N GLU A 4 -3.61 38.01 -40.82
CA GLU A 4 -4.58 36.98 -40.47
C GLU A 4 -3.90 35.66 -40.08
N GLU A 5 -2.91 35.19 -40.85
CA GLU A 5 -2.10 34.00 -40.53
C GLU A 5 -1.38 34.15 -39.18
N SER A 6 -0.81 35.33 -38.92
CA SER A 6 -0.12 35.60 -37.64
C SER A 6 -1.08 35.60 -36.45
N THR A 7 -2.33 36.02 -36.65
CA THR A 7 -3.34 36.06 -35.57
C THR A 7 -3.86 34.66 -35.28
N LYS A 8 -4.11 33.87 -36.32
CA LYS A 8 -4.53 32.47 -36.21
C LYS A 8 -3.47 31.60 -35.53
N MET A 9 -2.20 31.73 -35.95
CA MET A 9 -1.09 31.00 -35.34
C MET A 9 -0.92 31.34 -33.85
N LYS A 10 -1.09 32.62 -33.48
CA LYS A 10 -1.06 33.04 -32.08
C LYS A 10 -2.18 32.39 -31.26
N GLN A 11 -3.41 32.35 -31.78
CA GLN A 11 -4.55 31.74 -31.10
C GLN A 11 -4.39 30.22 -30.91
N GLU A 12 -3.88 29.53 -31.94
CA GLU A 12 -3.61 28.09 -31.85
C GLU A 12 -2.57 27.78 -30.76
N LEU A 13 -1.51 28.59 -30.67
CA LEU A 13 -0.45 28.45 -29.68
C LEU A 13 -0.95 28.75 -28.25
N GLU A 14 -1.79 29.76 -28.08
CA GLU A 14 -2.45 30.08 -26.81
C GLU A 14 -3.41 28.95 -26.37
N ALA A 15 -4.15 28.36 -27.32
CA ALA A 15 -5.04 27.24 -27.05
C ALA A 15 -4.27 25.97 -26.66
N GLU A 16 -3.17 25.66 -27.34
CA GLU A 16 -2.30 24.52 -27.00
C GLU A 16 -1.66 24.71 -25.63
N TYR A 17 -1.14 25.90 -25.34
CA TYR A 17 -0.58 26.22 -24.03
C TYR A 17 -1.62 26.04 -22.92
N LEU A 18 -2.86 26.53 -23.12
CA LEU A 18 -3.94 26.37 -22.16
C LEU A 18 -4.32 24.90 -21.96
N ALA A 19 -4.30 24.09 -23.02
CA ALA A 19 -4.56 22.65 -22.93
C ALA A 19 -3.48 21.93 -22.09
N ILE A 20 -2.20 22.24 -22.33
CA ILE A 20 -1.07 21.70 -21.54
C ILE A 20 -1.18 22.15 -20.09
N PHE A 21 -1.47 23.42 -19.85
CA PHE A 21 -1.66 23.96 -18.49
C PHE A 21 -2.76 23.21 -17.75
N LYS A 22 -3.95 23.06 -18.35
CA LYS A 22 -5.08 22.33 -17.74
C LYS A 22 -4.73 20.88 -17.42
N LYS A 23 -4.02 20.21 -18.33
CA LYS A 23 -3.54 18.83 -18.11
C LYS A 23 -2.59 18.76 -16.93
N THR A 24 -1.62 19.67 -16.85
CA THR A 24 -0.65 19.73 -15.76
C THR A 24 -1.34 20.03 -14.43
N VAL A 25 -2.31 20.95 -14.39
CA VAL A 25 -3.10 21.25 -13.19
C VAL A 25 -3.84 19.99 -12.72
N ALA A 26 -4.55 19.29 -13.61
CA ALA A 26 -5.26 18.06 -13.26
C ALA A 26 -4.31 16.97 -12.71
N MET A 27 -3.11 16.83 -13.27
CA MET A 27 -2.10 15.90 -12.76
C MET A 27 -1.65 16.24 -11.33
N HIS A 28 -1.38 17.52 -11.06
CA HIS A 28 -0.98 17.97 -9.72
C HIS A 28 -2.13 17.84 -8.73
N GLU A 29 -3.37 18.07 -9.16
CA GLU A 29 -4.55 17.92 -8.33
C GLU A 29 -4.72 16.49 -7.80
N VAL A 30 -4.67 15.51 -8.71
CA VAL A 30 -4.75 14.08 -8.36
C VAL A 30 -3.59 13.68 -7.44
N PHE A 31 -2.38 14.17 -7.71
CA PHE A 31 -1.23 13.94 -6.84
C PHE A 31 -1.46 14.46 -5.42
N LEU A 32 -1.95 15.69 -5.26
CA LEU A 32 -2.24 16.28 -3.95
C LEU A 32 -3.35 15.52 -3.21
N CYS A 33 -4.39 15.07 -3.91
CA CYS A 33 -5.42 14.19 -3.36
C CYS A 33 -4.83 12.89 -2.80
N HIS A 34 -3.91 12.25 -3.52
CA HIS A 34 -3.25 11.03 -3.06
C HIS A 34 -2.38 11.27 -1.83
N VAL A 35 -1.60 12.36 -1.81
CA VAL A 35 -0.79 12.72 -0.64
C VAL A 35 -1.67 12.98 0.59
N ALA A 36 -2.80 13.68 0.41
CA ALA A 36 -3.76 13.95 1.48
C ALA A 36 -4.49 12.69 2.01
N ALA A 37 -4.73 11.69 1.16
CA ALA A 37 -5.34 10.43 1.56
C ALA A 37 -4.37 9.48 2.29
N HIS A 38 -3.05 9.68 2.12
CA HIS A 38 -2.04 8.79 2.67
C HIS A 38 -1.86 8.98 4.20
N PRO A 39 -1.91 7.91 5.02
CA PRO A 39 -1.96 8.02 6.48
C PRO A 39 -0.72 8.67 7.13
N ILE A 40 0.45 8.55 6.48
CA ILE A 40 1.72 9.14 6.91
C ILE A 40 1.92 10.53 6.28
N LEU A 41 2.02 10.60 4.95
CA LEU A 41 2.31 11.83 4.21
C LEU A 41 1.32 12.98 4.48
N ARG A 42 0.04 12.69 4.74
CA ARG A 42 -0.94 13.74 5.06
C ARG A 42 -0.61 14.56 6.30
N LYS A 43 0.25 14.05 7.19
CA LYS A 43 0.66 14.69 8.45
C LYS A 43 1.95 15.49 8.30
N ASP A 44 2.53 15.53 7.12
CA ASP A 44 3.79 16.22 6.88
C ASP A 44 3.61 17.74 7.04
N LEU A 45 4.50 18.37 7.82
CA LEU A 45 4.43 19.78 8.12
C LEU A 45 4.60 20.64 6.86
N ASN A 46 5.50 20.25 5.94
CA ASN A 46 5.71 20.99 4.71
C ASN A 46 4.49 20.86 3.78
N PHE A 47 3.85 19.70 3.75
CA PHE A 47 2.61 19.50 3.01
C PHE A 47 1.49 20.40 3.55
N HIS A 48 1.33 20.48 4.87
CA HIS A 48 0.37 21.41 5.48
C HIS A 48 0.70 22.88 5.16
N VAL A 49 1.95 23.31 5.34
CA VAL A 49 2.38 24.68 5.01
C VAL A 49 2.21 24.98 3.52
N PHE A 50 2.49 24.03 2.64
CA PHE A 50 2.29 24.16 1.20
C PHE A 50 0.83 24.41 0.84
N LEU A 51 -0.11 23.72 1.50
CA LEU A 51 -1.55 23.92 1.29
C LEU A 51 -2.08 25.20 1.96
N GLU A 52 -1.53 25.57 3.12
CA GLU A 52 -1.96 26.73 3.92
C GLU A 52 -1.28 28.05 3.52
N TYR A 53 -0.39 28.04 2.52
CA TYR A 53 0.37 29.21 2.05
C TYR A 53 -0.57 30.27 1.41
N ASN A 54 -1.34 30.97 2.23
CA ASN A 54 -2.50 31.80 1.90
C ASN A 54 -2.25 33.03 1.02
N GLN A 55 -1.07 33.21 0.44
CA GLN A 55 -0.81 34.42 -0.34
C GLN A 55 -1.65 34.49 -1.63
N ASP A 56 -2.12 33.35 -2.19
CA ASP A 56 -3.08 33.32 -3.33
C ASP A 56 -3.91 31.99 -3.51
N VAL A 57 -4.07 31.14 -2.47
CA VAL A 57 -4.59 29.75 -2.63
C VAL A 57 -6.09 29.55 -2.43
N LYS A 58 -6.88 30.58 -2.05
CA LYS A 58 -8.35 30.44 -1.94
C LYS A 58 -9.02 29.99 -3.24
N LYS A 59 -8.38 30.28 -4.37
CA LYS A 59 -8.80 29.79 -5.69
C LYS A 59 -8.69 28.28 -5.81
N LEU A 60 -7.68 27.65 -5.20
CA LEU A 60 -7.40 26.22 -5.34
C LEU A 60 -8.53 25.37 -4.76
N GLU A 61 -9.06 25.72 -3.59
CA GLU A 61 -10.19 25.01 -2.97
C GLU A 61 -11.47 25.09 -3.81
N ASP A 62 -11.74 26.26 -4.42
CA ASP A 62 -12.83 26.45 -5.38
C ASP A 62 -12.54 25.74 -6.73
N PHE A 63 -11.27 25.63 -7.14
CA PHE A 63 -10.87 24.86 -8.33
C PHE A 63 -11.06 23.35 -8.14
N PHE A 64 -10.67 22.78 -6.98
CA PHE A 64 -10.93 21.38 -6.61
C PHE A 64 -12.44 21.07 -6.67
N LYS A 65 -13.29 21.98 -6.16
CA LYS A 65 -14.76 21.82 -6.19
C LYS A 65 -15.36 21.93 -7.60
N ASN A 66 -14.77 22.74 -8.47
CA ASN A 66 -15.28 22.98 -9.83
C ASN A 66 -14.79 21.94 -10.85
N MET A 67 -13.64 21.29 -10.65
CA MET A 67 -13.12 20.28 -11.58
C MET A 67 -13.81 18.92 -11.45
N VAL A 68 -14.25 18.55 -10.23
CA VAL A 68 -15.17 17.41 -10.02
C VAL A 68 -16.42 17.54 -10.90
N LYS A 69 -16.80 18.76 -11.32
CA LYS A 69 -17.94 19.02 -12.21
C LYS A 69 -17.57 19.16 -13.69
N SER A 70 -16.28 19.24 -14.06
CA SER A 70 -15.80 19.54 -15.42
C SER A 70 -14.90 18.44 -16.01
N ALA A 71 -15.12 17.19 -15.60
CA ALA A 71 -14.49 16.02 -16.22
C ALA A 71 -15.23 15.60 -17.50
N ASP A 72 -15.20 16.43 -18.54
CA ASP A 72 -15.72 16.06 -19.85
C ASP A 72 -14.58 15.65 -20.80
N GLY A 73 -14.53 14.34 -21.07
CA GLY A 73 -13.99 13.74 -22.28
C GLY A 73 -12.48 13.51 -22.41
N VAL A 74 -11.65 14.56 -22.36
CA VAL A 74 -10.35 14.51 -23.09
C VAL A 74 -9.10 14.35 -22.21
N ILE A 75 -9.17 14.65 -20.91
CA ILE A 75 -8.02 14.53 -19.98
C ILE A 75 -7.91 13.09 -19.39
N VAL A 76 -8.94 12.27 -19.59
CA VAL A 76 -9.15 10.98 -18.91
C VAL A 76 -8.22 9.87 -19.39
N SER A 77 -7.73 9.88 -20.64
CA SER A 77 -7.00 8.72 -21.19
C SER A 77 -5.62 8.51 -20.55
N ARG A 78 -4.78 9.55 -20.46
CA ARG A 78 -3.44 9.42 -19.87
C ARG A 78 -3.45 9.41 -18.34
N VAL A 79 -4.43 10.06 -17.72
CA VAL A 79 -4.61 10.01 -16.25
C VAL A 79 -5.11 8.64 -15.82
N LYS A 80 -6.02 7.99 -16.58
CA LYS A 80 -6.44 6.60 -16.31
C LYS A 80 -5.27 5.61 -16.37
N ASP A 81 -4.36 5.74 -17.33
CA ASP A 81 -3.24 4.80 -17.45
C ASP A 81 -2.30 4.88 -16.25
N VAL A 82 -2.04 6.09 -15.75
CA VAL A 82 -1.24 6.33 -14.54
C VAL A 82 -1.97 5.81 -13.30
N ASP A 83 -3.26 6.09 -13.18
CA ASP A 83 -4.09 5.66 -12.05
C ASP A 83 -4.24 4.12 -11.99
N ASN A 84 -4.41 3.47 -13.15
CA ASN A 84 -4.52 2.02 -13.27
C ASN A 84 -3.21 1.31 -12.89
N PHE A 85 -2.05 1.92 -13.22
CA PHE A 85 -0.75 1.41 -12.76
C PHE A 85 -0.64 1.45 -11.24
N PHE A 86 -0.96 2.58 -10.60
CA PHE A 86 -0.85 2.71 -9.15
C PHE A 86 -1.86 1.84 -8.39
N GLU A 87 -3.08 1.70 -8.87
CA GLU A 87 -4.09 0.81 -8.27
C GLU A 87 -3.69 -0.66 -8.41
N HIS A 88 -3.16 -1.06 -9.56
CA HIS A 88 -2.61 -2.40 -9.76
C HIS A 88 -1.44 -2.66 -8.80
N GLU A 89 -0.47 -1.74 -8.74
CA GLU A 89 0.72 -1.89 -7.89
C GLU A 89 0.34 -1.93 -6.40
N ARG A 90 -0.64 -1.11 -5.99
CA ARG A 90 -1.20 -1.14 -4.63
C ARG A 90 -1.81 -2.49 -4.30
N THR A 91 -2.62 -3.04 -5.22
CA THR A 91 -3.26 -4.35 -5.04
C THR A 91 -2.20 -5.45 -4.94
N PHE A 92 -1.24 -5.45 -5.87
CA PHE A 92 -0.10 -6.38 -5.86
C PHE A 92 0.67 -6.35 -4.54
N LEU A 93 1.02 -5.16 -4.05
CA LEU A 93 1.78 -5.00 -2.82
C LEU A 93 1.00 -5.48 -1.58
N SER A 94 -0.31 -5.21 -1.55
CA SER A 94 -1.22 -5.66 -0.48
C SER A 94 -1.33 -7.19 -0.45
N ASP A 95 -1.52 -7.81 -1.62
CA ASP A 95 -1.61 -9.26 -1.76
C ASP A 95 -0.29 -9.93 -1.42
N TYR A 96 0.82 -9.35 -1.86
CA TYR A 96 2.16 -9.83 -1.52
C TYR A 96 2.41 -9.80 -0.01
N HIS A 97 2.10 -8.68 0.66
CA HIS A 97 2.25 -8.59 2.11
C HIS A 97 1.42 -9.65 2.85
N THR A 98 0.18 -9.86 2.41
CA THR A 98 -0.71 -10.86 2.99
C THR A 98 -0.14 -12.27 2.82
N GLN A 99 0.33 -12.62 1.61
CA GLN A 99 0.95 -13.92 1.34
C GLN A 99 2.20 -14.16 2.19
N VAL A 100 3.08 -13.16 2.32
CA VAL A 100 4.28 -13.25 3.16
C VAL A 100 3.91 -13.48 4.63
N LYS A 101 2.93 -12.72 5.13
CA LYS A 101 2.43 -12.86 6.51
C LYS A 101 1.85 -14.26 6.75
N ASP A 102 1.06 -14.77 5.83
CA ASP A 102 0.44 -16.09 5.97
C ASP A 102 1.46 -17.23 5.88
N ALA A 103 2.42 -17.12 4.97
CA ALA A 103 3.52 -18.08 4.84
C ALA A 103 4.38 -18.11 6.11
N SER A 104 4.72 -16.94 6.67
CA SER A 104 5.45 -16.81 7.93
C SER A 104 4.66 -17.44 9.09
N ALA A 105 3.37 -17.11 9.23
CA ALA A 105 2.52 -17.68 10.27
C ALA A 105 2.37 -19.21 10.14
N LYS A 106 2.32 -19.74 8.91
CA LYS A 106 2.28 -21.18 8.65
C LYS A 106 3.58 -21.86 9.07
N SER A 107 4.73 -21.27 8.73
CA SER A 107 6.06 -21.78 9.13
C SER A 107 6.19 -21.84 10.66
N ASP A 108 5.79 -20.76 11.35
CA ASP A 108 5.83 -20.69 12.81
C ASP A 108 4.98 -21.78 13.48
N ARG A 109 3.79 -22.07 12.93
CA ARG A 109 2.95 -23.17 13.41
C ARG A 109 3.64 -24.53 13.23
N MET A 110 4.31 -24.74 12.10
CA MET A 110 5.03 -25.98 11.82
C MET A 110 6.21 -26.19 12.79
N ILE A 111 7.00 -25.15 13.04
CA ILE A 111 8.12 -25.19 13.99
C ILE A 111 7.62 -25.50 15.40
N ARG A 112 6.53 -24.86 15.85
CA ARG A 112 5.93 -25.13 17.16
C ARG A 112 5.45 -26.58 17.30
N SER A 113 4.79 -27.11 16.27
CA SER A 113 4.32 -28.50 16.26
C SER A 113 5.48 -29.49 16.34
N HIS A 114 6.54 -29.26 15.56
CA HIS A 114 7.71 -30.13 15.57
C HIS A 114 8.46 -30.10 16.92
N LYS A 115 8.51 -28.93 17.57
CA LYS A 115 9.06 -28.82 18.92
C LYS A 115 8.23 -29.63 19.93
N GLY A 116 6.90 -29.50 19.89
CA GLY A 116 6.01 -30.27 20.75
C GLY A 116 6.17 -31.79 20.58
N GLY A 117 6.26 -32.28 19.34
CA GLY A 117 6.52 -33.70 19.07
C GLY A 117 7.88 -34.17 19.61
N GLY A 118 8.92 -33.32 19.54
CA GLY A 118 10.21 -33.59 20.16
C GLY A 118 10.12 -33.69 21.68
N ASP A 119 9.41 -32.77 22.32
CA ASP A 119 9.20 -32.74 23.78
C ASP A 119 8.44 -34.00 24.25
N ASP A 120 7.44 -34.46 23.49
CA ASP A 120 6.70 -35.70 23.78
C ASP A 120 7.59 -36.94 23.68
N CYS A 121 8.41 -37.06 22.63
CA CYS A 121 9.40 -38.13 22.49
C CYS A 121 10.40 -38.13 23.66
N ASN A 122 10.90 -36.95 24.05
CA ASN A 122 11.83 -36.82 25.16
C ASN A 122 11.17 -37.21 26.49
N ARG A 123 9.89 -36.85 26.70
CA ARG A 123 9.12 -37.24 27.88
C ARG A 123 8.89 -38.75 27.94
N ILE A 124 8.57 -39.38 26.81
CA ILE A 124 8.43 -40.85 26.71
C ILE A 124 9.76 -41.53 27.02
N GLY A 125 10.85 -41.09 26.39
CA GLY A 125 12.19 -41.63 26.63
C GLY A 125 12.60 -41.53 28.09
N SER A 126 12.36 -40.38 28.72
CA SER A 126 12.63 -40.17 30.16
C SER A 126 11.80 -41.09 31.05
N SER A 127 10.52 -41.29 30.71
CA SER A 127 9.61 -42.17 31.45
C SER A 127 10.03 -43.64 31.34
N LEU A 128 10.40 -44.08 30.13
CA LEU A 128 10.91 -45.44 29.89
C LEU A 128 12.24 -45.68 30.59
N TYR A 129 13.14 -44.69 30.57
CA TYR A 129 14.40 -44.77 31.30
C TYR A 129 14.18 -44.91 32.81
N ALA A 130 13.26 -44.13 33.39
CA ALA A 130 12.89 -44.25 34.79
C ALA A 130 12.32 -45.64 35.13
N LEU A 131 11.46 -46.21 34.27
CA LEU A 131 10.92 -47.57 34.43
C LEU A 131 12.01 -48.65 34.31
N GLY A 132 12.95 -48.52 33.37
CA GLY A 132 14.03 -49.48 33.16
C GLY A 132 15.14 -49.42 34.20
N THR A 133 15.24 -48.30 34.94
CA THR A 133 16.17 -48.13 36.08
C THR A 133 15.48 -48.34 37.41
N GLN A 134 14.18 -48.65 37.41
CA GLN A 134 13.46 -49.02 38.62
C GLN A 134 13.95 -50.40 39.06
N ASP A 135 14.59 -50.47 40.22
CA ASP A 135 15.17 -51.69 40.77
C ASP A 135 14.12 -52.83 40.79
N SER A 136 14.54 -54.03 40.36
CA SER A 136 13.73 -55.26 40.36
C SER A 136 13.23 -55.70 41.74
N THR A 137 13.63 -54.99 42.80
CA THR A 137 13.39 -55.35 44.18
C THR A 137 11.95 -55.12 44.65
N ASP A 138 11.15 -54.32 43.92
CA ASP A 138 9.73 -54.12 44.26
C ASP A 138 8.76 -54.96 43.41
N ILE A 139 9.18 -55.48 42.25
CA ILE A 139 8.35 -56.36 41.41
C ILE A 139 8.29 -57.78 42.01
N CYS A 140 9.34 -58.21 42.72
CA CYS A 140 9.38 -59.49 43.44
C CYS A 140 8.50 -59.55 44.71
N LYS A 141 7.92 -58.43 45.18
CA LYS A 141 7.01 -58.42 46.33
C LYS A 141 5.55 -58.69 45.96
N LEU A 142 5.22 -58.79 44.66
CA LEU A 142 3.86 -59.03 44.16
C LEU A 142 3.71 -60.38 43.44
N GLY A 143 4.66 -61.30 43.62
CA GLY A 143 4.49 -62.70 43.24
C GLY A 143 3.85 -63.50 44.37
N LEU A 144 2.65 -64.04 44.10
CA LEU A 144 1.98 -65.21 44.73
C LEU A 144 2.27 -65.51 46.21
#